data_AF-A0A2I1E7B8-F1
#
_entry.id   AF-A0A2I1E7B8-F1
#
_cell.length_a   1.000
_cell.length_b   1.000
_cell.length_c   1.000
_cell.angle_alpha   90.00
_cell.angle_beta   90.00
_cell.angle_gamma   90.00
#
_symmetry.space_group_name_H-M   'P 1'
#
loop_
_entity.id
_entity.type
_entity.pdbx_description
1 polymer ?
#
loop_
_entity_poly.entity_id
_entity_poly.type
_entity_poly.pdbx_seq_one_letter_code
_entity_poly.pdbx_strand_id
1 'polypeptide(L)'
;MTTGEDSLTKLIRTLQDPAPQYVLGCIPAIATIGAAPDKGLTNKLLWILRCLGCPFTGLFYACGICNDPITMSTYWLTSEHFMKDGKKLPYRPFGHYHTIKIADEQAEVIKLLKECIAESSALDRLSSLASAYYILLGIFSGLTKAIRIGPCTGEDWPYLPLALAWTFPAIYKRVSGGRMVVKDPRDRLKDMHVVVHDLNFHESHKRSAQVAQIMIILLFSIVIPWTSVLLSYFTRPIGYGCRGKYLTILSSIWTFNSFIAYISHILGEKSIEGNIFIHGWFCLCGVIISILLFLLGLLSHTRSWWTDLFGKNCDVTCIDT
;
A
#
# COMPACT_ATOMS: atom_id res chain seq x y z
N MET A 1 -30.28 -30.56 -23.04
CA MET A 1 -30.24 -30.65 -21.58
C MET A 1 -29.45 -29.47 -21.07
N THR A 2 -30.14 -28.44 -20.56
CA THR A 2 -29.56 -27.27 -19.92
C THR A 2 -29.20 -27.63 -18.50
N THR A 3 -27.93 -27.89 -18.21
CA THR A 3 -27.43 -27.96 -16.83
C THR A 3 -27.61 -26.58 -16.21
N GLY A 4 -28.60 -26.44 -15.33
CA GLY A 4 -28.80 -25.24 -14.54
C GLY A 4 -27.52 -24.99 -13.74
N GLU A 5 -26.84 -23.88 -14.01
CA GLU A 5 -25.74 -23.44 -13.16
C GLU A 5 -26.31 -23.11 -11.79
N ASP A 6 -25.81 -23.78 -10.76
CA ASP A 6 -26.23 -23.52 -9.39
C ASP A 6 -25.90 -22.06 -9.01
N SER A 7 -26.75 -21.47 -8.18
CA SER A 7 -26.71 -20.04 -7.82
C SER A 7 -25.33 -19.60 -7.30
N LEU A 8 -24.64 -20.51 -6.59
CA LEU A 8 -23.28 -20.32 -6.10
C LEU A 8 -22.25 -20.20 -7.23
N THR A 9 -22.34 -21.06 -8.26
CA THR A 9 -21.44 -21.01 -9.42
C THR A 9 -21.63 -19.72 -10.21
N LYS A 10 -22.89 -19.29 -10.37
CA LYS A 10 -23.22 -18.01 -11.00
C LYS A 10 -22.69 -16.82 -10.20
N LEU A 11 -22.84 -16.83 -8.88
CA LEU A 11 -22.29 -15.82 -7.97
C LEU A 11 -20.76 -15.76 -8.05
N ILE A 12 -20.07 -16.90 -8.02
CA ILE A 12 -18.60 -16.96 -8.11
C ILE A 12 -18.13 -16.36 -9.43
N ARG A 13 -18.80 -16.67 -10.56
CA ARG A 13 -18.47 -16.05 -11.86
C ARG A 13 -18.71 -14.55 -11.86
N THR A 14 -19.82 -14.07 -11.30
CA THR A 14 -20.07 -12.63 -11.20
C THR A 14 -19.03 -11.94 -10.31
N LEU A 15 -18.58 -12.56 -9.22
CA LEU A 15 -17.51 -12.01 -8.38
C LEU A 15 -16.16 -11.95 -9.12
N GLN A 16 -15.96 -12.77 -10.14
CA GLN A 16 -14.80 -12.71 -11.03
C GLN A 16 -14.90 -11.60 -12.07
N ASP A 17 -16.01 -10.87 -12.18
CA ASP A 17 -16.10 -9.73 -13.10
C ASP A 17 -15.17 -8.57 -12.67
N PRO A 18 -14.62 -7.79 -13.62
CA PRO A 18 -13.70 -6.70 -13.31
C PRO A 18 -14.27 -5.62 -12.36
N ALA A 19 -15.58 -5.38 -12.41
CA ALA A 19 -16.23 -4.37 -11.57
C ALA A 19 -16.26 -4.77 -10.08
N PRO A 20 -16.75 -5.95 -9.68
CA PRO A 20 -16.60 -6.46 -8.31
C PRO A 20 -15.15 -6.53 -7.84
N GLN A 21 -14.21 -6.93 -8.69
CA GLN A 21 -12.79 -6.94 -8.34
C GLN A 21 -12.25 -5.53 -8.01
N TYR A 22 -12.64 -4.51 -8.76
CA TYR A 22 -12.20 -3.15 -8.48
C TYR A 22 -12.82 -2.63 -7.17
N VAL A 23 -14.15 -2.78 -7.02
CA VAL A 23 -14.90 -2.23 -5.89
C VAL A 23 -14.58 -2.94 -4.58
N LEU A 24 -14.50 -4.27 -4.60
CA LEU A 24 -14.30 -5.09 -3.40
C LEU A 24 -12.84 -5.47 -3.17
N GLY A 25 -12.02 -5.47 -4.23
CA GLY A 25 -10.61 -5.81 -4.18
C GLY A 25 -9.72 -4.57 -4.06
N CYS A 26 -9.76 -3.69 -5.06
CA CYS A 26 -8.82 -2.56 -5.16
C CYS A 26 -9.12 -1.42 -4.19
N ILE A 27 -10.37 -0.95 -4.13
CA ILE A 27 -10.73 0.21 -3.29
C ILE A 27 -10.39 -0.02 -1.82
N PRO A 28 -10.74 -1.17 -1.19
CA PRO A 28 -10.43 -1.37 0.21
C PRO A 28 -8.95 -1.55 0.48
N ALA A 29 -8.19 -2.12 -0.47
CA ALA A 29 -6.73 -2.20 -0.38
C ALA A 29 -6.10 -0.79 -0.36
N ILE A 30 -6.55 0.09 -1.27
CA ILE A 30 -6.12 1.50 -1.34
C ILE A 30 -6.52 2.26 -0.07
N ALA A 31 -7.74 2.05 0.43
CA ALA A 31 -8.19 2.67 1.67
C ALA A 31 -7.39 2.17 2.89
N THR A 32 -7.04 0.89 2.93
CA THR A 32 -6.27 0.29 4.03
C THR A 32 -4.87 0.87 4.13
N ILE A 33 -4.18 1.01 3.01
CA ILE A 33 -2.82 1.57 2.97
C ILE A 33 -2.82 3.08 3.25
N GLY A 34 -3.86 3.79 2.82
CA GLY A 34 -4.03 5.23 3.02
C GLY A 34 -4.81 5.61 4.29
N ALA A 35 -4.90 4.73 5.28
CA ALA A 35 -5.62 5.04 6.52
C ALA A 35 -4.82 6.05 7.37
N ALA A 36 -5.38 7.24 7.55
CA ALA A 36 -4.77 8.34 8.30
C ALA A 36 -5.71 8.94 9.38
N PRO A 37 -5.16 9.49 10.46
CA PRO A 37 -5.93 10.12 11.54
C PRO A 37 -6.33 11.57 11.23
N ASP A 38 -5.91 12.11 10.08
CA ASP A 38 -6.24 13.48 9.66
C ASP A 38 -7.75 13.76 9.70
N LYS A 39 -8.10 14.99 10.10
CA LYS A 39 -9.47 15.48 10.03
C LYS A 39 -9.81 15.94 8.60
N GLY A 40 -11.05 15.69 8.20
CA GLY A 40 -11.59 16.11 6.90
C GLY A 40 -11.30 15.12 5.78
N LEU A 41 -12.21 15.09 4.79
CA LEU A 41 -12.12 14.17 3.66
C LEU A 41 -10.92 14.49 2.77
N THR A 42 -10.64 15.78 2.52
CA THR A 42 -9.56 16.22 1.63
C THR A 42 -8.19 15.74 2.10
N ASN A 43 -7.86 15.91 3.38
CA ASN A 43 -6.57 15.50 3.92
C ASN A 43 -6.38 13.97 3.86
N LYS A 44 -7.45 13.22 4.18
CA LYS A 44 -7.44 11.76 4.03
C LYS A 44 -7.24 11.33 2.58
N LEU A 45 -7.92 11.98 1.64
CA LEU A 45 -7.76 11.68 0.21
C LEU A 45 -6.35 12.02 -0.27
N LEU A 46 -5.77 13.14 0.15
CA LEU A 46 -4.37 13.48 -0.18
C LEU A 46 -3.41 12.42 0.36
N TRP A 47 -3.62 11.94 1.59
CA TRP A 47 -2.81 10.87 2.15
C TRP A 47 -2.97 9.54 1.39
N ILE A 48 -4.20 9.16 1.03
CA ILE A 48 -4.48 7.99 0.17
C ILE A 48 -3.74 8.11 -1.16
N LEU A 49 -3.84 9.27 -1.83
CA LEU A 49 -3.17 9.52 -3.11
C LEU A 49 -1.65 9.46 -2.95
N ARG A 50 -1.08 10.04 -1.89
CA ARG A 50 0.34 9.91 -1.57
C ARG A 50 0.78 8.47 -1.44
N CYS A 51 0.05 7.66 -0.65
CA CYS A 51 0.36 6.24 -0.47
C CYS A 51 0.21 5.43 -1.76
N LEU A 52 -0.77 5.76 -2.59
CA LEU A 52 -0.97 5.12 -3.88
C LEU A 52 0.10 5.52 -4.90
N GLY A 53 0.57 6.77 -4.87
CA GLY A 53 1.66 7.26 -5.71
C GLY A 53 3.04 6.77 -5.25
N CYS A 54 3.19 6.46 -3.96
CA CYS A 54 4.43 5.99 -3.34
C CYS A 54 4.18 4.81 -2.39
N PRO A 55 4.30 3.55 -2.87
CA PRO A 55 4.11 2.36 -2.07
C PRO A 55 4.97 2.29 -0.81
N PHE A 56 6.22 2.76 -0.87
CA PHE A 56 7.11 2.82 0.29
C PHE A 56 6.51 3.61 1.44
N THR A 57 5.93 4.79 1.20
CA THR A 57 5.34 5.62 2.27
C THR A 57 4.20 4.89 2.98
N GLY A 58 3.29 4.30 2.21
CA GLY A 58 2.16 3.55 2.77
C GLY A 58 2.61 2.33 3.57
N LEU A 59 3.54 1.54 3.02
CA LEU A 59 4.06 0.35 3.68
C LEU A 59 4.97 0.68 4.86
N PHE A 60 5.67 1.81 4.84
CA PHE A 60 6.49 2.23 5.96
C PHE A 60 5.63 2.58 7.18
N TYR A 61 4.52 3.29 6.98
CA TYR A 61 3.54 3.50 8.06
C TYR A 61 2.91 2.18 8.52
N ALA A 62 2.40 1.39 7.57
CA ALA A 62 1.69 0.18 7.91
C ALA A 62 2.62 -0.83 8.59
N CYS A 63 3.78 -1.13 8.03
CA CYS A 63 4.63 -2.25 8.45
C CYS A 63 5.91 -1.82 9.16
N GLY A 64 6.42 -0.61 8.95
CA GLY A 64 7.69 -0.14 9.52
C GLY A 64 7.60 0.32 10.97
N ILE A 65 6.39 0.43 11.52
CA ILE A 65 6.14 0.85 12.89
C ILE A 65 5.69 -0.36 13.71
N CYS A 66 6.17 -0.48 14.95
CA CYS A 66 5.73 -1.49 15.90
C CYS A 66 4.20 -1.38 16.15
N ASN A 67 3.54 -2.50 16.46
CA ASN A 67 2.10 -2.52 16.76
C ASN A 67 1.77 -2.06 18.20
N ASP A 68 2.63 -1.22 18.77
CA ASP A 68 2.40 -0.63 20.07
C ASP A 68 1.65 0.70 19.93
N PRO A 69 0.66 0.97 20.80
CA PRO A 69 -0.18 2.17 20.70
C PRO A 69 0.59 3.48 20.67
N ILE A 70 1.71 3.53 21.41
CA ILE A 70 2.47 4.76 21.61
C ILE A 70 3.24 5.10 20.34
N THR A 71 4.03 4.17 19.79
CA THR A 71 4.83 4.36 18.58
C THR A 71 3.94 4.60 17.36
N MET A 72 2.79 3.94 17.28
CA MET A 72 1.79 4.22 16.23
C MET A 72 1.28 5.66 16.28
N SER A 73 0.95 6.18 17.46
CA SER A 73 0.49 7.56 17.62
C SER A 73 1.64 8.57 17.43
N THR A 74 2.81 8.35 18.02
CA THR A 74 3.93 9.30 17.91
C THR A 74 4.50 9.38 16.50
N TYR A 75 4.31 8.34 15.67
CA TYR A 75 4.63 8.44 14.25
C TYR A 75 3.95 9.62 13.59
N TRP A 76 2.73 9.99 14.01
CA TRP A 76 2.02 11.09 13.38
C TRP A 76 2.50 12.49 13.80
N LEU A 77 3.48 12.57 14.71
CA LEU A 77 4.02 13.83 15.18
C LEU A 77 5.17 14.34 14.28
N THR A 78 5.32 15.66 14.23
CA THR A 78 6.49 16.32 13.65
C THR A 78 7.68 16.24 14.60
N SER A 79 8.90 16.43 14.07
CA SER A 79 10.13 16.40 14.87
C SER A 79 10.14 17.41 16.01
N GLU A 80 9.40 18.51 15.87
CA GLU A 80 9.29 19.57 16.87
C GLU A 80 8.59 19.14 18.16
N HIS A 81 7.76 18.10 18.11
CA HIS A 81 7.10 17.54 19.29
C HIS A 81 8.06 16.68 20.13
N PHE A 82 9.26 16.35 19.63
CA PHE A 82 10.20 15.49 20.34
C PHE A 82 11.33 16.31 20.96
N MET A 83 11.61 16.08 22.25
CA MET A 83 12.69 16.73 22.98
C MET A 83 13.67 15.74 23.58
N LYS A 84 14.95 15.96 23.31
CA LYS A 84 16.08 15.24 23.92
C LYS A 84 16.98 16.25 24.61
N ASP A 85 17.29 16.01 25.89
CA ASP A 85 18.17 16.88 26.69
C ASP A 85 17.77 18.38 26.64
N GLY A 86 16.46 18.64 26.67
CA GLY A 86 15.89 20.00 26.58
C GLY A 86 15.93 20.65 25.19
N LYS A 87 16.37 19.93 24.15
CA LYS A 87 16.44 20.42 22.76
C LYS A 87 15.49 19.67 21.85
N LYS A 88 14.84 20.39 20.93
CA LYS A 88 14.00 19.80 19.89
C LYS A 88 14.84 18.96 18.93
N LEU A 89 14.29 17.84 18.47
CA LEU A 89 14.99 17.00 17.50
C LEU A 89 14.96 17.63 16.09
N PRO A 90 16.08 17.52 15.34
CA PRO A 90 16.14 18.03 13.97
C PRO A 90 15.31 17.18 12.99
N TYR A 91 15.07 15.91 13.31
CA TYR A 91 14.38 14.93 12.46
C TYR A 91 13.46 14.03 13.29
N ARG A 92 12.49 13.41 12.62
CA ARG A 92 11.58 12.45 13.22
C ARG A 92 12.33 11.15 13.59
N PRO A 93 12.11 10.60 14.79
CA PRO A 93 12.91 9.50 15.32
C PRO A 93 12.41 8.12 14.90
N PHE A 94 12.19 7.93 13.61
CA PHE A 94 11.66 6.68 13.06
C PHE A 94 12.57 6.11 12.00
N GLY A 95 12.50 4.79 11.84
CA GLY A 95 13.29 4.08 10.85
C GLY A 95 14.80 4.20 11.08
N HIS A 96 15.55 4.79 10.15
CA HIS A 96 17.01 4.91 10.27
C HIS A 96 17.45 5.77 11.47
N TYR A 97 16.56 6.67 11.89
CA TYR A 97 16.72 7.55 13.05
C TYR A 97 16.03 7.04 14.31
N HIS A 98 15.61 5.77 14.33
CA HIS A 98 15.07 5.16 15.54
C HIS A 98 16.20 4.84 16.52
N THR A 99 16.64 5.88 17.23
CA THR A 99 17.70 5.83 18.22
C THR A 99 17.19 6.10 19.62
N ILE A 100 15.88 6.24 19.81
CA ILE A 100 15.34 6.77 21.05
C ILE A 100 14.12 6.01 21.57
N LYS A 101 13.96 6.04 22.90
CA LYS A 101 12.82 5.52 23.66
C LYS A 101 12.08 6.69 24.30
N ILE A 102 10.76 6.62 24.36
CA ILE A 102 9.92 7.60 25.06
C ILE A 102 10.15 7.48 26.57
N ALA A 103 10.27 8.61 27.25
CA ALA A 103 10.44 8.67 28.70
C ALA A 103 9.20 8.14 29.43
N ASP A 104 9.42 7.26 30.41
CA ASP A 104 8.33 6.61 31.15
C ASP A 104 7.60 7.58 32.10
N GLU A 105 8.21 8.73 32.43
CA GLU A 105 7.70 9.74 33.38
C GLU A 105 6.65 10.70 32.80
N GLN A 106 6.12 10.43 31.60
CA GLN A 106 5.14 11.29 30.92
C GLN A 106 3.73 10.70 30.91
N ALA A 107 3.17 10.39 32.09
CA ALA A 107 1.90 9.68 32.22
C ALA A 107 0.73 10.33 31.45
N GLU A 108 0.63 11.67 31.47
CA GLU A 108 -0.41 12.41 30.75
C GLU A 108 -0.25 12.31 29.23
N VAL A 109 0.96 12.54 28.70
CA VAL A 109 1.27 12.42 27.27
C VAL A 109 1.01 11.00 26.78
N ILE A 110 1.45 9.99 27.54
CA ILE A 110 1.22 8.58 27.23
C ILE A 110 -0.28 8.25 27.20
N LYS A 111 -1.06 8.80 28.13
CA LYS A 111 -2.52 8.63 28.15
C LYS A 111 -3.16 9.22 26.88
N LEU A 112 -2.82 10.46 26.52
CA LEU A 112 -3.33 11.12 25.32
C LEU A 112 -2.98 10.36 24.03
N LEU A 113 -1.74 9.84 23.93
CA LEU A 113 -1.30 9.02 22.80
C LEU A 113 -2.09 7.71 22.68
N LYS A 114 -2.38 7.05 23.80
CA LYS A 114 -3.20 5.82 23.83
C LYS A 114 -4.65 6.09 23.42
N GLU A 115 -5.22 7.22 23.83
CA GLU A 115 -6.59 7.64 23.47
C GLU A 115 -6.78 7.94 21.97
N CYS A 116 -5.69 8.06 21.20
CA CYS A 116 -5.71 8.24 19.76
C CYS A 116 -5.88 6.93 18.98
N ILE A 117 -5.70 5.78 19.64
CA ILE A 117 -5.80 4.46 19.03
C ILE A 117 -7.22 3.91 19.23
N ALA A 118 -7.74 3.26 18.19
CA ALA A 118 -8.92 2.41 18.27
C ALA A 118 -8.64 1.08 17.57
N GLU A 119 -9.45 0.08 17.90
CA GLU A 119 -9.47 -1.16 17.14
C GLU A 119 -10.20 -0.95 15.81
N SER A 120 -9.69 -1.59 14.76
CA SER A 120 -10.37 -1.67 13.47
C SER A 120 -11.70 -2.40 13.64
N SER A 121 -12.73 -1.85 13.03
CA SER A 121 -14.07 -2.43 13.11
C SER A 121 -14.10 -3.80 12.42
N ALA A 122 -15.08 -4.64 12.78
CA ALA A 122 -15.31 -5.91 12.08
C ALA A 122 -15.50 -5.70 10.57
N LEU A 123 -16.19 -4.62 10.18
CA LEU A 123 -16.41 -4.25 8.78
C LEU A 123 -15.09 -3.91 8.07
N ASP A 124 -14.21 -3.13 8.71
CA ASP A 124 -12.90 -2.80 8.13
C ASP A 124 -12.04 -4.06 7.91
N ARG A 125 -12.06 -4.98 8.89
CA ARG A 125 -11.33 -6.25 8.79
C ARG A 125 -11.90 -7.14 7.69
N LEU A 126 -13.22 -7.26 7.59
CA LEU A 126 -13.90 -8.01 6.53
C LEU A 126 -13.63 -7.41 5.14
N SER A 127 -13.67 -6.08 5.02
CA SER A 127 -13.36 -5.40 3.76
C SER A 127 -11.90 -5.61 3.35
N SER A 128 -10.98 -5.60 4.30
CA SER A 128 -9.55 -5.91 4.06
C SER A 128 -9.35 -7.38 3.66
N LEU A 129 -10.12 -8.30 4.25
CA LEU A 129 -10.12 -9.72 3.89
C LEU A 129 -10.67 -9.96 2.47
N ALA A 130 -11.69 -9.21 2.07
CA ALA A 130 -12.19 -9.26 0.69
C ALA A 130 -11.08 -8.84 -0.30
N SER A 131 -10.35 -7.77 -0.02
CA SER A 131 -9.16 -7.40 -0.78
C SER A 131 -8.10 -8.50 -0.82
N ALA A 132 -7.79 -9.12 0.32
CA ALA A 132 -6.84 -10.22 0.38
C ALA A 132 -7.27 -11.40 -0.52
N TYR A 133 -8.56 -11.77 -0.48
CA TYR A 133 -9.11 -12.84 -1.31
C TYR A 133 -8.90 -12.56 -2.80
N TYR A 134 -9.25 -11.36 -3.27
CA TYR A 134 -9.09 -11.02 -4.69
C TYR A 134 -7.64 -10.90 -5.13
N ILE A 135 -6.75 -10.38 -4.27
CA ILE A 135 -5.30 -10.36 -4.54
C ILE A 135 -4.77 -11.79 -4.67
N LEU A 136 -5.14 -12.69 -3.76
CA LEU A 136 -4.70 -14.09 -3.78
C LEU A 136 -5.22 -14.83 -5.01
N LEU A 137 -6.50 -14.68 -5.34
CA LEU A 137 -7.06 -15.21 -6.59
C LEU A 137 -6.27 -14.70 -7.80
N GLY A 138 -5.95 -13.40 -7.83
CA GLY A 138 -5.13 -12.82 -8.88
C GLY A 138 -3.74 -13.43 -9.00
N ILE A 139 -3.09 -13.72 -7.87
CA ILE A 139 -1.77 -14.39 -7.85
C ILE A 139 -1.87 -15.83 -8.37
N PHE A 140 -2.87 -16.61 -7.93
CA PHE A 140 -3.03 -18.01 -8.35
C PHE A 140 -3.43 -18.14 -9.82
N SER A 141 -4.42 -17.37 -10.26
CA SER A 141 -4.76 -17.28 -11.69
C SER A 141 -3.57 -16.79 -12.49
N GLY A 142 -2.83 -15.83 -11.91
CA GLY A 142 -1.49 -15.41 -12.26
C GLY A 142 -0.58 -16.57 -12.71
N LEU A 143 -0.14 -17.31 -11.70
CA LEU A 143 0.85 -18.35 -11.84
C LEU A 143 0.38 -19.51 -12.74
N THR A 144 -0.89 -19.92 -12.63
CA THR A 144 -1.43 -21.02 -13.43
C THR A 144 -1.35 -20.74 -14.93
N LYS A 145 -1.70 -19.53 -15.37
CA LYS A 145 -1.63 -19.18 -16.80
C LYS A 145 -0.20 -18.93 -17.27
N ALA A 146 0.67 -18.36 -16.43
CA ALA A 146 2.08 -18.18 -16.76
C ALA A 146 2.82 -19.52 -16.94
N ILE A 147 2.47 -20.54 -16.15
CA ILE A 147 3.05 -21.90 -16.24
C ILE A 147 2.35 -22.75 -17.34
N ARG A 148 1.40 -22.17 -18.08
CA ARG A 148 0.65 -22.82 -19.17
C ARG A 148 -0.16 -24.04 -18.70
N ILE A 149 -0.69 -23.97 -17.49
CA ILE A 149 -1.59 -24.99 -16.95
C ILE A 149 -3.01 -24.67 -17.46
N GLY A 150 -3.51 -25.48 -18.39
CA GLY A 150 -4.86 -25.34 -18.98
C GLY A 150 -4.86 -24.75 -20.40
N PRO A 151 -6.03 -24.71 -21.06
CA PRO A 151 -6.17 -24.22 -22.43
C PRO A 151 -5.88 -22.71 -22.51
N CYS A 152 -5.28 -22.26 -23.62
CA CYS A 152 -5.22 -20.83 -23.91
C CYS A 152 -6.64 -20.32 -24.05
N THR A 153 -7.04 -19.48 -23.11
CA THR A 153 -8.31 -18.77 -23.16
C THR A 153 -7.98 -17.31 -23.40
N GLY A 154 -8.71 -16.67 -24.33
CA GLY A 154 -8.65 -15.22 -24.48
C GLY A 154 -9.21 -14.48 -23.25
N GLU A 155 -9.73 -15.24 -22.28
CA GLU A 155 -10.33 -14.76 -21.06
C GLU A 155 -9.30 -14.53 -19.94
N ASP A 156 -9.50 -13.42 -19.24
CA ASP A 156 -9.11 -13.18 -17.85
C ASP A 156 -7.63 -13.03 -17.52
N TRP A 157 -7.09 -11.83 -17.77
CA TRP A 157 -5.80 -11.51 -17.17
C TRP A 157 -5.39 -10.04 -16.98
N PRO A 158 -4.65 -9.77 -15.89
CA PRO A 158 -4.77 -10.42 -14.60
C PRO A 158 -5.89 -9.74 -13.83
N TYR A 159 -6.35 -10.39 -12.79
CA TYR A 159 -7.22 -9.78 -11.80
C TYR A 159 -6.60 -8.44 -11.40
N LEU A 160 -7.33 -7.35 -11.63
CA LEU A 160 -6.86 -5.98 -11.38
C LEU A 160 -6.25 -5.80 -9.97
N PRO A 161 -6.77 -6.48 -8.92
CA PRO A 161 -6.16 -6.49 -7.59
C PRO A 161 -4.71 -7.00 -7.52
N LEU A 162 -4.23 -7.83 -8.46
CA LEU A 162 -2.84 -8.29 -8.51
C LEU A 162 -1.85 -7.12 -8.63
N ALA A 163 -2.21 -6.06 -9.35
CA ALA A 163 -1.38 -4.85 -9.44
C ALA A 163 -1.18 -4.17 -8.07
N LEU A 164 -2.07 -4.46 -7.11
CA LEU A 164 -2.03 -3.98 -5.73
C LEU A 164 -1.52 -5.04 -4.75
N ALA A 165 -0.91 -6.14 -5.22
CA ALA A 165 -0.35 -7.17 -4.34
C ALA A 165 0.68 -6.62 -3.33
N TRP A 166 1.33 -5.51 -3.66
CA TRP A 166 2.23 -4.81 -2.75
C TRP A 166 1.53 -4.28 -1.47
N THR A 167 0.21 -4.12 -1.47
CA THR A 167 -0.57 -3.69 -0.28
C THR A 167 -0.79 -4.81 0.74
N PHE A 168 -0.49 -6.06 0.37
CA PHE A 168 -0.78 -7.26 1.17
C PHE A 168 -0.22 -7.22 2.60
N PRO A 169 1.02 -6.75 2.87
CA PRO A 169 1.52 -6.64 4.25
C PRO A 169 0.70 -5.70 5.13
N ALA A 170 0.20 -4.60 4.56
CA ALA A 170 -0.65 -3.65 5.29
C ALA A 170 -2.03 -4.26 5.59
N ILE A 171 -2.61 -4.97 4.62
CA ILE A 171 -3.85 -5.74 4.80
C ILE A 171 -3.67 -6.78 5.91
N TYR A 172 -2.60 -7.57 5.86
CA TYR A 172 -2.30 -8.57 6.88
C TYR A 172 -2.20 -7.95 8.27
N LYS A 173 -1.49 -6.83 8.42
CA LYS A 173 -1.37 -6.14 9.71
C LYS A 173 -2.71 -5.54 10.16
N ARG A 174 -3.53 -5.03 9.25
CA ARG A 174 -4.87 -4.52 9.56
C ARG A 174 -5.79 -5.62 10.10
N VAL A 175 -5.73 -6.82 9.52
CA VAL A 175 -6.55 -7.98 9.91
C VAL A 175 -6.06 -8.62 11.21
N SER A 176 -4.75 -8.85 11.36
CA SER A 176 -4.16 -9.54 12.51
C SER A 176 -3.89 -8.62 13.71
N GLY A 177 -3.36 -7.42 13.44
CA GLY A 177 -2.94 -6.47 14.47
C GLY A 177 -4.06 -5.55 14.96
N GLY A 178 -5.09 -5.35 14.14
CA GLY A 178 -6.38 -4.82 14.57
C GLY A 178 -6.39 -3.38 15.12
N ARG A 179 -5.28 -2.64 15.16
CA ARG A 179 -5.21 -1.28 15.74
C ARG A 179 -4.97 -0.21 14.67
N MET A 180 -5.52 0.98 14.90
CA MET A 180 -5.35 2.15 14.04
C MET A 180 -5.39 3.44 14.83
N VAL A 181 -4.64 4.43 14.36
CA VAL A 181 -4.73 5.80 14.87
C VAL A 181 -5.95 6.45 14.23
N VAL A 182 -6.95 6.80 15.05
CA VAL A 182 -8.23 7.36 14.59
C VAL A 182 -8.40 8.83 14.95
N LYS A 183 -7.67 9.31 15.96
CA LYS A 183 -7.61 10.73 16.32
C LYS A 183 -6.22 11.24 16.03
N ASP A 184 -6.14 12.44 15.46
CA ASP A 184 -4.87 13.09 15.19
C ASP A 184 -4.13 13.43 16.50
N PRO A 185 -2.95 12.85 16.75
CA PRO A 185 -2.19 13.15 17.95
C PRO A 185 -1.55 14.55 17.91
N ARG A 186 -1.38 15.16 16.73
CA ARG A 186 -0.89 16.55 16.61
C ARG A 186 -1.86 17.54 17.24
N ASP A 187 -3.16 17.28 17.09
CA ASP A 187 -4.20 18.09 17.72
C ASP A 187 -4.27 17.87 19.23
N ARG A 188 -4.01 16.63 19.69
CA ARG A 188 -4.08 16.26 21.11
C ARG A 188 -2.88 16.74 21.91
N LEU A 189 -1.72 16.86 21.27
CA LEU A 189 -0.44 17.22 21.90
C LEU A 189 0.08 18.58 21.44
N LYS A 190 -0.78 19.46 20.92
CA LYS A 190 -0.40 20.73 20.28
C LYS A 190 0.59 21.58 21.09
N ASP A 191 0.44 21.61 22.41
CA ASP A 191 1.27 22.41 23.33
C ASP A 191 2.17 21.53 24.23
N MET A 192 2.27 20.24 23.92
CA MET A 192 3.02 19.24 24.70
C MET A 192 4.18 18.67 23.90
N HIS A 193 5.19 18.20 24.63
CA HIS A 193 6.38 17.59 24.04
C HIS A 193 6.58 16.17 24.57
N VAL A 194 6.98 15.28 23.68
CA VAL A 194 7.38 13.91 23.98
C VAL A 194 8.88 13.92 24.30
N VAL A 195 9.21 13.65 25.55
CA VAL A 195 10.61 13.52 25.99
C VAL A 195 11.11 12.14 25.64
N VAL A 196 12.33 12.09 25.13
CA VAL A 196 12.93 10.89 24.55
C VAL A 196 14.38 10.74 25.01
N HIS A 197 14.79 9.50 25.25
CA HIS A 197 16.13 9.11 25.68
C HIS A 197 16.81 8.22 24.65
N ASP A 198 18.14 8.15 24.65
CA ASP A 198 18.86 7.21 23.79
C ASP A 198 18.54 5.76 24.14
N LEU A 199 18.55 4.91 23.11
CA LEU A 199 18.49 3.46 23.30
C LEU A 199 19.76 2.97 24.02
N ASN A 200 19.58 2.09 25.00
CA ASN A 200 20.70 1.47 25.71
C ASN A 200 21.48 0.51 24.79
N PHE A 201 22.72 0.19 25.14
CA PHE A 201 23.61 -0.67 24.33
C PHE A 201 22.97 -2.02 23.96
N HIS A 202 22.20 -2.63 24.87
CA HIS A 202 21.52 -3.90 24.63
C HIS A 202 20.37 -3.79 23.59
N GLU A 203 19.85 -2.59 23.38
CA GLU A 203 18.78 -2.28 22.42
C GLU A 203 19.32 -1.86 21.05
N SER A 204 20.65 -1.77 20.88
CA SER A 204 21.30 -1.51 19.59
C SER A 204 20.97 -2.57 18.53
N HIS A 205 20.76 -3.83 18.94
CA HIS A 205 20.27 -4.90 18.06
C HIS A 205 18.88 -4.59 17.48
N LYS A 206 18.00 -3.93 18.25
CA LYS A 206 16.67 -3.51 17.77
C LYS A 206 16.80 -2.46 16.66
N ARG A 207 17.79 -1.56 16.76
CA ARG A 207 18.07 -0.57 15.71
C ARG A 207 18.48 -1.25 14.39
N SER A 208 19.40 -2.20 14.44
CA SER A 208 19.83 -2.94 13.24
C SER A 208 18.67 -3.69 12.59
N ALA A 209 17.84 -4.37 13.40
CA ALA A 209 16.65 -5.07 12.92
C ALA A 209 15.64 -4.11 12.25
N GLN A 210 15.42 -2.93 12.82
CA GLN A 210 14.53 -1.93 12.23
C GLN A 210 15.09 -1.35 10.92
N VAL A 211 16.40 -1.08 10.86
CA VAL A 211 17.04 -0.66 9.60
C VAL A 211 16.85 -1.72 8.51
N ALA A 212 17.07 -2.99 8.84
CA ALA A 212 16.82 -4.10 7.93
C ALA A 212 15.34 -4.18 7.51
N GLN A 213 14.40 -3.96 8.44
CA GLN A 213 12.98 -3.94 8.15
C GLN A 213 12.59 -2.84 7.16
N ILE A 214 13.16 -1.63 7.27
CA ILE A 214 12.93 -0.54 6.30
C ILE A 214 13.46 -0.93 4.93
N MET A 215 14.65 -1.54 4.87
CA MET A 215 15.23 -2.03 3.62
C MET A 215 14.35 -3.09 2.98
N ILE A 216 13.80 -4.01 3.77
CA ILE A 216 12.84 -5.01 3.29
C ILE A 216 11.58 -4.33 2.75
N ILE A 217 11.04 -3.30 3.45
CA ILE A 217 9.88 -2.54 2.99
C ILE A 217 10.18 -1.84 1.66
N LEU A 218 11.35 -1.24 1.51
CA LEU A 218 11.80 -0.64 0.25
C LEU A 218 11.85 -1.68 -0.87
N LEU A 219 12.54 -2.79 -0.65
CA LEU A 219 12.65 -3.86 -1.65
C LEU A 219 11.28 -4.41 -2.02
N PHE A 220 10.39 -4.61 -1.05
CA PHE A 220 9.03 -5.08 -1.30
C PHE A 220 8.22 -4.05 -2.12
N SER A 221 8.34 -2.76 -1.78
CA SER A 221 7.66 -1.67 -2.48
C SER A 221 8.11 -1.51 -3.94
N ILE A 222 9.35 -1.89 -4.24
CA ILE A 222 9.91 -1.87 -5.60
C ILE A 222 9.58 -3.16 -6.33
N VAL A 223 9.94 -4.33 -5.77
CA VAL A 223 9.92 -5.63 -6.48
C VAL A 223 8.51 -6.16 -6.71
N ILE A 224 7.62 -6.05 -5.73
CA ILE A 224 6.30 -6.71 -5.81
C ILE A 224 5.44 -6.17 -6.95
N PRO A 225 5.36 -4.85 -7.21
CA PRO A 225 4.67 -4.38 -8.41
C PRO A 225 5.12 -5.02 -9.73
N TRP A 226 6.43 -5.25 -9.90
CA TRP A 226 6.98 -5.87 -11.11
C TRP A 226 6.60 -7.34 -11.29
N THR A 227 6.15 -8.03 -10.23
CA THR A 227 5.62 -9.40 -10.39
C THR A 227 4.41 -9.43 -11.31
N SER A 228 3.55 -8.41 -11.27
CA SER A 228 2.40 -8.28 -12.17
C SER A 228 2.84 -8.12 -13.64
N VAL A 229 3.91 -7.36 -13.88
CA VAL A 229 4.53 -7.18 -15.20
C VAL A 229 5.09 -8.50 -15.71
N LEU A 230 5.92 -9.17 -14.91
CA LEU A 230 6.53 -10.44 -15.28
C LEU A 230 5.48 -11.51 -15.60
N LEU A 231 4.50 -11.69 -14.72
CA LEU A 231 3.42 -12.63 -14.95
C LEU A 231 2.66 -12.28 -16.24
N SER A 232 2.39 -11.00 -16.51
CA SER A 232 1.69 -10.59 -17.73
C SER A 232 2.49 -10.81 -19.00
N TYR A 233 3.81 -10.71 -18.93
CA TYR A 233 4.68 -10.98 -20.07
C TYR A 233 4.73 -12.46 -20.42
N PHE A 234 4.75 -13.34 -19.41
CA PHE A 234 4.84 -14.78 -19.62
C PHE A 234 3.49 -15.46 -19.88
N THR A 235 2.39 -14.74 -19.70
CA THR A 235 1.05 -15.29 -19.91
C THR A 235 0.61 -15.09 -21.35
N ARG A 236 0.15 -16.18 -21.99
CA ARG A 236 -0.51 -16.14 -23.31
C ARG A 236 -1.89 -15.52 -23.18
N PRO A 237 -2.47 -14.92 -24.24
CA PRO A 237 -2.01 -14.71 -25.63
C PRO A 237 -1.13 -13.46 -25.93
N ILE A 238 -0.72 -13.27 -27.21
CA ILE A 238 0.19 -12.20 -27.69
C ILE A 238 -0.17 -10.79 -27.19
N GLY A 239 -1.46 -10.42 -27.22
CA GLY A 239 -1.93 -9.11 -26.77
C GLY A 239 -1.61 -8.77 -25.31
N TYR A 240 -1.20 -9.76 -24.50
CA TYR A 240 -0.79 -9.55 -23.10
C TYR A 240 0.53 -8.80 -22.97
N GLY A 241 1.40 -8.86 -23.98
CA GLY A 241 2.60 -8.03 -24.02
C GLY A 241 2.26 -6.53 -23.92
N CYS A 242 1.14 -6.09 -24.51
CA CYS A 242 0.66 -4.72 -24.38
C CYS A 242 0.22 -4.38 -22.95
N ARG A 243 -0.43 -5.33 -22.27
CA ARG A 243 -0.82 -5.18 -20.86
C ARG A 243 0.40 -5.10 -19.94
N GLY A 244 1.43 -5.91 -20.21
CA GLY A 244 2.71 -5.82 -19.52
C GLY A 244 3.36 -4.46 -19.68
N LYS A 245 3.38 -3.92 -20.91
CA LYS A 245 3.87 -2.54 -21.15
C LYS A 245 3.08 -1.50 -20.37
N TYR A 246 1.76 -1.66 -20.25
CA TYR A 246 0.92 -0.77 -19.45
C TYR A 246 1.28 -0.85 -17.95
N LEU A 247 1.39 -2.06 -17.39
CA LEU A 247 1.78 -2.30 -16.00
C LEU A 247 3.21 -1.83 -15.69
N THR A 248 4.10 -1.85 -16.68
CA THR A 248 5.46 -1.29 -16.57
C THR A 248 5.42 0.20 -16.26
N ILE A 249 4.46 0.96 -16.80
CA ILE A 249 4.31 2.40 -16.50
C ILE A 249 4.01 2.59 -15.00
N LEU A 250 3.02 1.86 -14.47
CA LEU A 250 2.66 1.93 -13.05
C LEU A 250 3.85 1.52 -12.16
N SER A 251 4.48 0.39 -12.49
CA SER A 251 5.62 -0.15 -11.73
C SER A 251 6.83 0.78 -11.75
N SER A 252 7.05 1.50 -12.85
CA SER A 252 8.13 2.48 -12.98
C SER A 252 7.90 3.70 -12.08
N ILE A 253 6.67 4.25 -12.08
CA ILE A 253 6.29 5.35 -11.18
C ILE A 253 6.49 4.95 -9.72
N TRP A 254 5.97 3.78 -9.35
CA TRP A 254 6.10 3.25 -7.99
C TRP A 254 7.54 3.00 -7.57
N THR A 255 8.37 2.45 -8.46
CA THR A 255 9.80 2.22 -8.20
C THR A 255 10.53 3.53 -7.95
N PHE A 256 10.37 4.50 -8.86
CA PHE A 256 11.02 5.80 -8.79
C PHE A 256 10.62 6.55 -7.52
N ASN A 257 9.32 6.62 -7.22
CA ASN A 257 8.82 7.32 -6.04
C ASN A 257 9.23 6.64 -4.74
N SER A 258 9.23 5.30 -4.68
CA SER A 258 9.68 4.56 -3.51
C SER A 258 11.16 4.80 -3.21
N PHE A 259 11.99 4.89 -4.26
CA PHE A 259 13.40 5.23 -4.12
C PHE A 259 13.62 6.66 -3.64
N ILE A 260 12.90 7.65 -4.19
CA ILE A 260 12.96 9.04 -3.73
C ILE A 260 12.52 9.16 -2.27
N ALA A 261 11.42 8.50 -1.89
CA ALA A 261 10.90 8.52 -0.53
C ALA A 261 11.91 7.91 0.45
N TYR A 262 12.60 6.84 0.04
CA TYR A 262 13.66 6.25 0.84
C TYR A 262 14.87 7.18 1.03
N ILE A 263 15.31 7.87 -0.03
CA ILE A 263 16.37 8.89 0.08
C ILE A 263 15.94 10.01 1.03
N SER A 264 14.72 10.54 0.87
CA SER A 264 14.15 11.55 1.77
C SER A 264 14.17 11.08 3.22
N HIS A 265 13.80 9.83 3.46
CA HIS A 265 13.82 9.22 4.79
C HIS A 265 15.23 9.10 5.38
N ILE A 266 16.25 8.75 4.58
CA ILE A 266 17.66 8.73 5.02
C ILE A 266 18.19 10.13 5.31
N LEU A 267 17.75 11.16 4.56
CA LEU A 267 18.18 12.55 4.78
C LEU A 267 17.58 13.17 6.05
N GLY A 268 16.52 12.55 6.59
CA GLY A 268 15.85 12.96 7.81
C GLY A 268 14.67 13.88 7.53
N GLU A 269 13.48 13.43 7.93
CA GLU A 269 12.23 14.14 7.70
C GLU A 269 11.76 14.85 8.97
N LYS A 270 11.33 16.12 8.84
CA LYS A 270 10.74 16.89 9.96
C LYS A 270 9.26 16.58 10.17
N SER A 271 8.55 16.21 9.12
CA SER A 271 7.12 15.87 9.14
C SER A 271 6.91 14.55 8.39
N ILE A 272 5.72 13.97 8.48
CA ILE A 272 5.37 12.73 7.74
C ILE A 272 5.25 12.98 6.24
N GLU A 273 4.75 14.16 5.89
CA GLU A 273 4.61 14.58 4.50
C GLU A 273 5.97 14.91 3.87
N GLY A 274 6.99 15.15 4.71
CA GLY A 274 8.32 15.52 4.30
C GLY A 274 8.33 16.92 3.68
N ASN A 275 9.07 17.08 2.58
CA ASN A 275 9.08 18.31 1.80
C ASN A 275 7.74 18.48 1.05
N ILE A 276 7.19 19.70 1.06
CA ILE A 276 5.94 20.04 0.35
C ILE A 276 5.96 19.69 -1.14
N PHE A 277 7.12 19.83 -1.81
CA PHE A 277 7.27 19.48 -3.22
C PHE A 277 7.22 17.96 -3.43
N ILE A 278 7.87 17.19 -2.54
CA ILE A 278 7.82 15.72 -2.57
C ILE A 278 6.39 15.25 -2.28
N HIS A 279 5.70 15.90 -1.34
CA HIS A 279 4.30 15.64 -1.05
C HIS A 279 3.39 15.89 -2.25
N GLY A 280 3.47 17.07 -2.86
CA GLY A 280 2.71 17.40 -4.06
C GLY A 280 2.99 16.42 -5.21
N TRP A 281 4.26 16.06 -5.42
CA TRP A 281 4.66 15.10 -6.45
C TRP A 281 4.05 13.70 -6.22
N PHE A 282 4.14 13.16 -5.01
CA PHE A 282 3.56 11.85 -4.70
C PHE A 282 2.04 11.84 -4.82
N CYS A 283 1.36 12.91 -4.39
CA CYS A 283 -0.09 13.06 -4.58
C CYS A 283 -0.46 13.10 -6.07
N LEU A 284 0.27 13.86 -6.89
CA LEU A 284 0.07 13.91 -8.34
C LEU A 284 0.27 12.54 -8.98
N CYS A 285 1.34 11.82 -8.63
CA CYS A 285 1.55 10.45 -9.09
C CYS A 285 0.41 9.54 -8.63
N GLY A 286 -0.12 9.70 -7.42
CA GLY A 286 -1.30 8.99 -6.94
C GLY A 286 -2.54 9.19 -7.80
N VAL A 287 -2.78 10.43 -8.25
CA VAL A 287 -3.88 10.75 -9.19
C VAL A 287 -3.67 10.04 -10.52
N ILE A 288 -2.46 10.12 -11.08
CA ILE A 288 -2.10 9.45 -12.34
C ILE A 288 -2.30 7.93 -12.20
N ILE A 289 -1.79 7.32 -11.14
CA ILE A 289 -1.97 5.88 -10.87
C ILE A 289 -3.46 5.52 -10.72
N SER A 290 -4.25 6.35 -10.04
CA SER A 290 -5.70 6.10 -9.90
C SER A 290 -6.40 6.07 -11.26
N ILE A 291 -6.10 7.05 -12.12
CA ILE A 291 -6.62 7.11 -13.50
C ILE A 291 -6.17 5.88 -14.28
N LEU A 292 -4.88 5.51 -14.19
CA LEU A 292 -4.34 4.36 -14.90
C LEU A 292 -4.96 3.04 -14.41
N LEU A 293 -5.20 2.87 -13.12
CA LEU A 293 -5.88 1.68 -12.57
C LEU A 293 -7.34 1.62 -13.01
N PHE A 294 -8.03 2.76 -13.04
CA PHE A 294 -9.41 2.84 -13.53
C PHE A 294 -9.49 2.50 -15.03
N LEU A 295 -8.63 3.09 -15.86
CA LEU A 295 -8.51 2.77 -17.28
C LEU A 295 -8.16 1.29 -17.48
N LEU A 296 -7.27 0.72 -16.67
CA LEU A 296 -6.95 -0.71 -16.73
C LEU A 296 -8.17 -1.60 -16.44
N GLY A 297 -9.04 -1.19 -15.51
CA GLY A 297 -10.33 -1.84 -15.26
C GLY A 297 -11.26 -1.79 -16.46
N LEU A 298 -11.40 -0.62 -17.09
CA LEU A 298 -12.22 -0.45 -18.30
C LEU A 298 -11.69 -1.27 -19.48
N LEU A 299 -10.37 -1.24 -19.70
CA LEU A 299 -9.69 -2.00 -20.74
C LEU A 299 -9.76 -3.52 -20.49
N SER A 300 -9.82 -3.94 -19.23
CA SER A 300 -10.03 -5.35 -18.87
C SER A 300 -11.46 -5.82 -19.16
N HIS A 301 -12.44 -4.93 -18.97
CA HIS A 301 -13.84 -5.22 -19.27
C HIS A 301 -14.11 -5.22 -20.79
N THR A 302 -13.67 -4.20 -21.52
CA THR A 302 -13.92 -4.04 -22.95
C THR A 302 -12.66 -4.31 -23.76
N ARG A 303 -12.43 -5.58 -24.12
CA ARG A 303 -11.15 -6.04 -24.71
C ARG A 303 -10.81 -5.37 -26.06
N SER A 304 -11.81 -5.03 -26.89
CA SER A 304 -11.59 -4.39 -28.19
C SER A 304 -10.84 -3.06 -28.07
N TRP A 305 -11.01 -2.35 -26.94
CA TRP A 305 -10.34 -1.07 -26.70
C TRP A 305 -8.82 -1.20 -26.62
N TRP A 306 -8.27 -2.37 -26.28
CA TRP A 306 -6.82 -2.59 -26.38
C TRP A 306 -6.35 -2.45 -27.82
N THR A 307 -7.09 -3.03 -28.76
CA THR A 307 -6.78 -2.99 -30.18
C THR A 307 -7.04 -1.60 -30.76
N ASP A 308 -8.14 -0.94 -30.35
CA ASP A 308 -8.51 0.40 -30.85
C ASP A 308 -7.50 1.48 -30.41
N LEU A 309 -7.00 1.40 -29.17
CA LEU A 309 -6.10 2.41 -28.60
C LEU A 309 -4.61 2.12 -28.86
N PHE A 310 -4.22 0.85 -28.87
CA PHE A 310 -2.81 0.45 -28.93
C PHE A 310 -2.46 -0.33 -30.22
N GLY A 311 -3.43 -0.55 -31.10
CA GLY A 311 -3.26 -1.16 -32.42
C GLY A 311 -3.40 -2.68 -32.44
N LYS A 312 -3.38 -3.25 -33.66
CA LYS A 312 -3.60 -4.68 -33.95
C LYS A 312 -2.66 -5.65 -33.21
N ASN A 313 -1.47 -5.18 -32.83
CA ASN A 313 -0.52 -6.00 -32.06
C ASN A 313 -1.01 -6.33 -30.64
N CYS A 314 -2.00 -5.59 -30.14
CA CYS A 314 -2.61 -5.82 -28.83
C CYS A 314 -3.87 -6.70 -28.91
N ASP A 315 -4.15 -7.28 -30.08
CA ASP A 315 -5.22 -8.24 -30.23
C ASP A 315 -4.92 -9.53 -29.45
N VAL A 316 -5.97 -10.08 -28.84
CA VAL A 316 -5.89 -11.20 -27.92
C VAL A 316 -6.00 -12.49 -28.72
N THR A 317 -4.92 -12.88 -29.38
CA THR A 317 -4.85 -14.08 -30.22
C THR A 317 -4.17 -15.25 -29.50
N CYS A 318 -4.95 -16.26 -29.14
CA CYS A 318 -4.41 -17.51 -28.62
C CYS A 318 -3.66 -18.25 -29.72
N ILE A 319 -2.34 -18.36 -29.55
CA ILE A 319 -1.51 -19.23 -30.36
C ILE A 319 -1.06 -20.37 -29.46
N ASP A 320 -1.62 -21.55 -29.70
CA ASP A 320 -1.16 -22.79 -29.10
C ASP A 320 0.10 -23.25 -29.85
N THR A 321 1.26 -22.79 -29.40
CA THR A 321 2.56 -23.43 -29.68
C THR A 321 3.09 -24.18 -28.47
#